data_AF-A0AA85KCU5-F1
#
_entry.id   AF-A0AA85KCU5-F1
#
_cell.length_a   1.000
_cell.length_b   1.000
_cell.length_c   1.000
_cell.angle_alpha   90.00
_cell.angle_beta   90.00
_cell.angle_gamma   90.00
#
_symmetry.space_group_name_H-M   'P 1'
#
loop_
_entity.id
_entity.type
_entity.pdbx_description
1 polymer ?
#
loop_
_entity_poly.entity_id
_entity_poly.type
_entity_poly.pdbx_seq_one_letter_code
_entity_poly.pdbx_strand_id
1 'polypeptide(L)'
;MNEGERGLTKDNNSIGKFELSGVPSAPLGVPEIEVTFYIDANGILNVSATDKSIAERKKITITNDSGRLSKDDIEGLVYEPEKFKAEDKK
;
A
#
# COMPACT_ATOMS: atom_id res chain seq x y z
N MET A 1 -0.58 -9.86 -3.85
CA MET A 1 0.53 -9.71 -2.91
C MET A 1 0.04 -10.19 -1.57
N ASN A 2 0.85 -10.98 -0.87
CA ASN A 2 0.48 -11.60 0.39
C ASN A 2 1.56 -11.31 1.43
N GLU A 3 1.15 -11.16 2.69
CA GLU A 3 1.99 -10.96 3.86
C GLU A 3 1.79 -12.12 4.84
N GLY A 4 2.88 -12.76 5.25
CA GLY A 4 2.85 -13.83 6.25
C GLY A 4 4.05 -14.77 6.17
N GLU A 5 4.26 -15.54 7.22
CA GLU A 5 5.42 -16.44 7.40
C GLU A 5 5.15 -17.87 6.88
N ARG A 6 3.94 -18.14 6.36
CA ARG A 6 3.55 -19.48 5.92
C ARG A 6 3.90 -19.70 4.46
N GLY A 7 4.26 -20.94 4.12
CA GLY A 7 4.69 -21.29 2.77
C GLY A 7 3.60 -21.28 1.69
N LEU A 8 2.32 -21.40 2.07
CA LEU A 8 1.20 -21.36 1.13
C LEU A 8 0.48 -20.02 1.18
N THR A 9 0.17 -19.48 0.00
CA THR A 9 -0.46 -18.16 -0.17
C THR A 9 -1.85 -18.06 0.47
N LYS A 10 -2.60 -19.17 0.52
CA LYS A 10 -3.94 -19.23 1.13
C LYS A 10 -3.94 -19.02 2.66
N ASP A 11 -2.80 -19.25 3.29
CA ASP A 11 -2.64 -19.16 4.74
C ASP A 11 -2.02 -17.82 5.18
N ASN A 12 -1.78 -16.91 4.22
CA ASN A 12 -1.20 -15.58 4.43
C ASN A 12 -2.28 -14.49 4.23
N ASN A 13 -2.02 -13.29 4.75
CA ASN A 13 -2.91 -12.15 4.58
C ASN A 13 -2.76 -11.55 3.17
N SER A 14 -3.85 -11.34 2.45
CA SER A 14 -3.82 -10.69 1.14
C SER A 14 -3.77 -9.17 1.32
N ILE A 15 -2.62 -8.57 1.05
CA ILE A 15 -2.38 -7.14 1.23
C ILE A 15 -2.70 -6.30 -0.03
N GLY A 16 -3.03 -6.94 -1.16
CA GLY A 16 -3.50 -6.22 -2.35
C GLY A 16 -3.07 -6.87 -3.66
N LYS A 17 -3.59 -6.35 -4.78
CA LYS A 17 -3.25 -6.80 -6.13
C LYS A 17 -2.59 -5.65 -6.90
N PHE A 18 -1.40 -5.91 -7.44
CA PHE A 18 -0.67 -4.97 -8.29
C PHE A 18 -0.79 -5.46 -9.73
N GLU A 19 -1.46 -4.68 -10.58
CA GLU A 19 -1.62 -5.01 -11.99
C GLU A 19 -0.84 -4.01 -12.85
N LEU A 20 0.21 -4.49 -13.50
CA LEU A 20 0.94 -3.72 -14.48
C LEU A 20 0.32 -3.99 -15.86
N SER A 21 -0.49 -3.05 -16.32
CA SER A 21 -1.11 -3.06 -17.65
C SER A 21 -0.40 -2.11 -18.60
N GLY A 22 -0.51 -2.37 -19.90
CA GLY A 22 0.01 -1.49 -20.96
C GLY A 22 1.46 -1.78 -21.37
N VAL A 23 2.03 -2.91 -20.95
CA VAL A 23 3.38 -3.32 -21.39
C VAL A 23 3.34 -3.67 -22.89
N PRO A 24 4.14 -3.02 -23.74
CA PRO A 24 4.18 -3.33 -25.16
C PRO A 24 4.65 -4.77 -25.41
N SER A 25 4.10 -5.44 -26.43
CA SER A 25 4.58 -6.75 -26.83
C SER A 25 6.03 -6.65 -27.30
N ALA A 26 6.91 -7.35 -26.60
CA ALA A 26 8.32 -7.45 -26.92
C ALA A 26 8.74 -8.93 -26.98
N PRO A 27 9.82 -9.26 -27.71
CA PRO A 27 10.37 -10.61 -27.69
C PRO A 27 10.69 -11.08 -26.27
N LEU A 28 10.61 -12.39 -26.02
CA LEU A 28 10.97 -12.97 -24.73
C LEU A 28 12.38 -12.53 -24.31
N GLY A 29 12.51 -12.05 -23.07
CA GLY A 29 13.77 -11.56 -22.50
C GLY A 29 14.10 -10.09 -22.80
N VAL A 30 13.30 -9.38 -23.59
CA VAL A 30 13.48 -7.95 -23.88
C VAL A 30 12.80 -7.01 -22.86
N PRO A 31 11.55 -7.24 -22.42
CA PRO A 31 10.92 -6.35 -21.45
C PRO A 31 11.53 -6.58 -20.06
N GLU A 32 12.21 -5.56 -19.53
CA GLU A 32 12.78 -5.59 -18.19
C GLU A 32 11.93 -4.72 -17.25
N ILE A 33 11.15 -5.38 -16.39
CA ILE A 33 10.27 -4.73 -15.43
C ILE A 33 10.96 -4.77 -14.06
N GLU A 34 11.32 -3.60 -13.57
CA GLU A 34 11.88 -3.45 -12.22
C GLU A 34 10.77 -3.12 -11.24
N VAL A 35 10.57 -4.00 -10.25
CA VAL A 35 9.59 -3.79 -9.18
C VAL A 35 10.35 -3.53 -7.88
N THR A 36 10.12 -2.37 -7.28
CA THR A 36 10.70 -1.96 -6.01
C THR A 36 9.63 -1.98 -4.92
N PHE A 37 9.98 -2.60 -3.80
CA PHE A 37 9.18 -2.64 -2.59
C PHE A 37 9.92 -1.90 -1.50
N TYR A 38 9.29 -0.91 -0.88
CA TYR A 38 9.86 -0.25 0.29
C TYR A 38 8.80 -0.08 1.38
N ILE A 39 9.20 -0.33 2.61
CA ILE A 39 8.39 -0.12 3.80
C ILE A 39 8.97 1.12 4.48
N ASP A 40 8.14 2.12 4.75
CA ASP A 40 8.58 3.31 5.47
C ASP A 40 8.52 3.10 6.99
N ALA A 41 9.01 4.09 7.75
CA ALA A 41 9.04 4.03 9.21
C ALA A 41 7.66 3.91 9.87
N ASN A 42 6.58 4.22 9.14
CA ASN A 42 5.21 4.06 9.62
C ASN A 42 4.68 2.65 9.35
N GLY A 43 5.43 1.78 8.67
CA GLY A 43 4.98 0.45 8.26
C GLY A 43 4.11 0.47 7.00
N ILE A 44 4.12 1.54 6.21
CA ILE A 44 3.36 1.60 4.95
C ILE A 44 4.19 0.98 3.84
N LEU A 45 3.63 -0.04 3.18
CA LEU A 45 4.25 -0.68 2.02
C LEU A 45 3.98 0.15 0.77
N ASN A 46 5.06 0.58 0.12
CA ASN A 46 5.01 1.26 -1.15
C ASN A 46 5.60 0.36 -2.22
N VAL A 47 4.88 0.25 -3.33
CA VAL A 47 5.25 -0.59 -4.47
C VAL A 47 5.36 0.31 -5.70
N SER A 48 6.49 0.22 -6.40
CA SER A 48 6.66 0.87 -7.69
C SER A 48 7.15 -0.13 -8.71
N ALA A 49 6.55 -0.13 -9.91
CA ALA A 49 7.07 -0.83 -11.06
C ALA A 49 7.50 0.16 -12.14
N THR A 50 8.65 -0.09 -12.73
CA THR A 50 9.21 0.67 -13.84
C THR A 50 9.52 -0.29 -14.97
N ASP A 51 8.96 -0.05 -16.15
CA ASP A 51 9.42 -0.72 -17.37
C ASP A 51 10.64 0.05 -17.89
N LYS A 52 11.81 -0.58 -17.88
CA LYS A 52 13.06 0.04 -18.33
C LYS A 52 13.10 0.30 -19.83
N SER A 53 12.24 -0.35 -20.61
CA SER A 53 12.20 -0.24 -22.06
C SER A 53 11.59 1.09 -22.53
N ILE A 54 10.59 1.60 -21.79
CA ILE A 54 9.80 2.79 -22.15
C ILE A 54 9.90 3.92 -21.12
N ALA A 55 10.66 3.72 -20.03
CA ALA A 55 10.80 4.63 -18.89
C ALA A 55 9.46 5.02 -18.21
N GLU A 56 8.39 4.27 -18.46
CA GLU A 56 7.08 4.45 -17.83
C GLU A 56 7.11 3.84 -16.42
N ARG A 57 6.63 4.60 -15.43
CA ARG A 57 6.58 4.20 -14.02
C ARG A 57 5.15 4.15 -13.54
N LYS A 58 4.74 3.02 -12.95
CA LYS A 58 3.50 2.89 -12.19
C LYS A 58 3.81 2.71 -10.71
N LYS A 59 3.26 3.59 -9.87
CA LYS A 59 3.39 3.52 -8.41
C LYS A 59 2.02 3.21 -7.80
N ILE A 60 2.01 2.29 -6.84
CA ILE A 60 0.86 2.02 -5.99
C ILE A 60 1.34 2.08 -4.54
N THR A 61 0.63 2.84 -3.71
CA THR A 61 0.84 2.83 -2.25
C THR A 61 -0.19 1.90 -1.63
N ILE A 62 0.28 0.86 -0.95
CA ILE A 62 -0.56 -0.10 -0.25
C ILE A 62 -0.52 0.28 1.24
N THR A 63 -1.59 0.91 1.71
CA THR A 63 -1.81 1.09 3.14
C THR A 63 -2.43 -0.18 3.69
N ASN A 64 -1.77 -0.83 4.65
CA ASN A 64 -2.34 -1.98 5.34
C ASN A 64 -3.44 -1.45 6.28
N ASP A 65 -4.65 -1.34 5.77
CA ASP A 65 -5.85 -0.84 6.48
C ASP A 65 -6.39 -1.86 7.50
N SER A 66 -6.00 -3.13 7.38
CA SER A 66 -6.40 -4.22 8.26
C SER A 66 -5.72 -4.11 9.64
N GLY A 67 -6.14 -3.12 10.43
CA GLY A 67 -5.68 -2.87 11.80
C GLY A 67 -5.42 -1.41 12.14
N ARG A 68 -5.59 -0.47 11.21
CA ARG A 68 -5.49 0.97 11.47
C ARG A 68 -6.81 1.65 11.18
N LEU A 69 -7.17 2.56 12.08
CA LEU A 69 -8.26 3.51 11.93
C LEU A 69 -8.16 4.14 10.54
N SER A 70 -9.24 4.05 9.77
CA SER A 70 -9.32 4.75 8.49
C SER A 70 -9.09 6.25 8.73
N LYS A 71 -8.72 7.01 7.69
CA LYS A 71 -8.57 8.48 7.82
C LYS A 71 -9.78 9.13 8.50
N ASP A 72 -10.98 8.63 8.19
CA ASP A 72 -12.25 9.05 8.77
C ASP A 72 -12.33 8.75 10.29
N ASP A 73 -11.88 7.56 10.71
CA ASP A 73 -11.81 7.19 12.13
C ASP A 73 -10.76 8.01 12.91
N ILE A 74 -9.64 8.36 12.26
CA ILE A 74 -8.61 9.23 12.84
C ILE A 74 -9.17 10.64 13.04
N GLU A 75 -9.90 11.18 12.07
CA GLU A 75 -10.54 12.49 12.19
C GLU A 75 -11.61 12.51 13.30
N GLY A 76 -12.40 11.44 13.43
CA GLY A 76 -13.35 11.26 14.54
C GLY A 76 -12.68 11.27 15.91
N LEU A 77 -11.59 10.52 16.07
CA LEU A 77 -10.82 10.45 17.32
C LEU A 77 -10.09 11.75 17.67
N VAL A 78 -9.80 12.62 16.69
CA VAL A 78 -9.23 13.95 16.95
C VAL A 78 -10.33 14.94 17.38
N TYR A 79 -11.55 14.77 16.88
CA TYR A 79 -12.67 15.68 17.18
C TYR A 79 -13.34 15.42 18.55
N GLU A 80 -13.39 14.16 19.00
CA GLU A 80 -13.95 13.80 20.31
C GLU A 80 -13.27 14.50 21.50
N PRO A 81 -11.93 14.52 21.66
CA PRO A 81 -11.28 15.15 22.81
C PRO A 81 -11.45 16.68 22.84
N GLU A 82 -11.67 17.35 21.70
CA GLU A 82 -11.98 18.78 21.68
C GLU A 82 -13.38 19.08 22.24
N LYS A 83 -14.37 18.22 21.97
CA LYS A 83 -15.71 18.33 22.57
C LYS A 83 -15.69 18.12 24.08
N PHE A 84 -14.97 17.11 24.57
CA PHE A 84 -14.90 16.83 26.01
C PHE A 84 -14.09 17.87 26.79
N LYS A 85 -13.06 18.49 26.19
CA LYS A 85 -12.34 19.64 26.79
C LYS A 85 -13.23 20.86 27.06
N ALA A 86 -14.30 21.04 26.28
CA ALA A 86 -15.25 22.12 26.48
C ALA A 86 -16.25 21.82 27.61
N GLU A 87 -16.56 20.55 27.86
CA GLU A 87 -17.40 20.11 28.99
C GLU A 87 -16.65 20.12 30.32
N ASP A 88 -15.36 19.74 30.34
CA ASP A 88 -14.54 19.72 31.57
C ASP A 88 -14.17 21.12 32.08
N LYS A 89 -14.43 22.17 31.28
CA LYS A 89 -14.21 23.59 31.63
C LYS A 89 -15.46 24.31 32.16
N LYS A 90 -16.56 23.59 32.38
CA LYS A 90 -17.80 24.12 32.97
C LYS A 90 -17.84 23.88 34.47
#